data_AF-A0A6L6ATD4-F1
#
_entry.id   AF-A0A6L6ATD4-F1
#
_cell.length_a   1.000
_cell.length_b   1.000
_cell.length_c   1.000
_cell.angle_alpha   90.00
_cell.angle_beta   90.00
_cell.angle_gamma   90.00
#
_symmetry.space_group_name_H-M   'P 1'
#
loop_
_entity.id
_entity.type
_entity.pdbx_description
1 polymer ?
#
loop_
_entity_poly.entity_id
_entity_poly.type
_entity_poly.pdbx_seq_one_letter_code
_entity_poly.pdbx_strand_id
1 'polypeptide(L)'
;VAKDHGSFGIVIGGSGNGEQIAANKVHGIRAALVWSEETAQLARQHNDANVISIGGRMHSIETCKQFIEVFLETAFTHDERHARRIKQIETFENKGLI
;
A
#
# COMPACT_ATOMS: atom_id res chain seq x y z
N VAL A 1 10.48 5.16 4.16
CA VAL A 1 9.23 4.46 4.55
C VAL A 1 9.34 3.74 5.88
N ALA A 2 9.83 2.48 5.98
CA ALA A 2 9.82 1.74 7.26
C ALA A 2 10.53 2.44 8.43
N LYS A 3 11.62 3.18 8.14
CA LYS A 3 12.40 3.95 9.13
C LYS A 3 12.02 5.43 9.20
N ASP A 4 11.10 5.88 8.37
CA ASP A 4 10.70 7.29 8.23
C ASP A 4 9.18 7.38 8.24
N HIS A 5 8.62 7.42 9.45
CA HIS A 5 7.18 7.41 9.67
C HIS A 5 6.53 8.65 9.06
N GLY A 6 5.51 8.44 8.24
CA GLY A 6 4.83 9.52 7.49
C GLY A 6 5.31 9.67 6.04
N SER A 7 6.44 9.07 5.67
CA SER A 7 6.83 8.95 4.26
C SER A 7 6.05 7.84 3.55
N PHE A 8 5.85 8.02 2.24
CA PHE A 8 5.24 7.03 1.36
C PHE A 8 6.27 6.41 0.41
N GLY A 9 5.99 5.19 -0.04
CA GLY A 9 6.79 4.49 -1.05
C GLY A 9 5.97 4.11 -2.29
N ILE A 10 6.61 4.17 -3.45
CA ILE A 10 6.05 3.73 -4.72
C ILE A 10 7.07 2.78 -5.35
N VAL A 11 6.66 1.55 -5.65
CA VAL A 11 7.49 0.57 -6.36
C VAL A 11 6.86 0.25 -7.71
N ILE A 12 7.67 0.13 -8.75
CA ILE A 12 7.19 -0.06 -10.13
C ILE A 12 7.90 -1.25 -10.75
N GLY A 13 7.13 -2.12 -11.38
CA GLY A 13 7.64 -3.26 -12.13
C GLY A 13 6.82 -3.55 -13.37
N GLY A 14 6.97 -4.75 -13.93
CA GLY A 14 6.17 -5.18 -15.08
C GLY A 14 4.67 -5.25 -14.75
N SER A 15 4.31 -6.10 -13.77
CA SER A 15 2.95 -6.27 -13.26
C SER A 15 2.71 -5.63 -11.89
N GLY A 16 3.77 -5.25 -11.17
CA GLY A 16 3.70 -4.71 -9.81
C GLY A 16 3.56 -5.78 -8.72
N ASN A 17 3.23 -7.03 -9.05
CA ASN A 17 3.01 -8.08 -8.05
C ASN A 17 4.30 -8.44 -7.30
N GLY A 18 5.38 -8.73 -8.03
CA GLY A 18 6.65 -9.13 -7.42
C GLY A 18 7.19 -8.05 -6.48
N GLU A 19 7.02 -6.79 -6.88
CA GLU A 19 7.47 -5.63 -6.13
C GLU A 19 6.70 -5.47 -4.81
N GLN A 20 5.36 -5.59 -4.81
CA GLN A 20 4.60 -5.54 -3.55
C GLN A 20 4.77 -6.79 -2.69
N ILE A 21 4.94 -7.99 -3.28
CA ILE A 21 5.27 -9.20 -2.51
C ILE A 21 6.59 -8.99 -1.75
N ALA A 22 7.61 -8.47 -2.43
CA ALA A 22 8.90 -8.19 -1.82
C ALA A 22 8.81 -7.07 -0.76
N ALA A 23 8.13 -5.96 -1.07
CA ALA A 23 7.97 -4.85 -0.13
C ALA A 23 7.26 -5.27 1.16
N ASN A 24 6.22 -6.10 1.08
CA ASN A 24 5.51 -6.63 2.25
C ASN A 24 6.34 -7.59 3.12
N LYS A 25 7.55 -7.99 2.71
CA LYS A 25 8.48 -8.74 3.58
C LYS A 25 9.29 -7.84 4.51
N VAL A 26 9.28 -6.53 4.28
CA VAL A 26 9.96 -5.56 5.13
C VAL A 26 9.07 -5.25 6.32
N HIS A 27 9.61 -5.42 7.52
CA HIS A 27 8.87 -5.19 8.76
C HIS A 27 8.23 -3.79 8.81
N GLY A 28 6.94 -3.72 9.09
CA GLY A 28 6.16 -2.47 9.17
C GLY A 28 5.68 -1.90 7.84
N ILE A 29 5.97 -2.57 6.71
CA ILE A 29 5.47 -2.17 5.40
C ILE A 29 4.12 -2.83 5.11
N ARG A 30 3.18 -2.02 4.63
CA ARG A 30 1.92 -2.47 4.04
C ARG A 30 1.88 -1.97 2.61
N ALA A 31 2.20 -2.84 1.67
CA ALA A 31 2.26 -2.55 0.24
C ALA A 31 1.03 -3.09 -0.51
N ALA A 32 0.25 -2.19 -1.10
CA ALA A 32 -0.91 -2.55 -1.92
C ALA A 32 -0.56 -2.57 -3.42
N LEU A 33 -1.12 -3.52 -4.18
CA LEU A 33 -1.10 -3.44 -5.64
C LEU A 33 -2.23 -2.50 -6.11
N VAL A 34 -1.88 -1.47 -6.85
CA VAL A 34 -2.81 -0.47 -7.37
C VAL A 34 -2.93 -0.64 -8.88
N TRP A 35 -4.17 -0.76 -9.35
CA TRP A 35 -4.52 -0.98 -10.76
C TRP A 35 -5.76 -0.19 -11.20
N SER A 36 -6.27 0.69 -10.33
CA SER A 36 -7.36 1.63 -10.55
C SER A 36 -7.29 2.77 -9.53
N GLU A 37 -7.96 3.90 -9.78
CA GLU A 37 -8.11 4.97 -8.79
C GLU A 37 -8.79 4.48 -7.51
N GLU A 38 -9.81 3.63 -7.64
CA GLU A 38 -10.48 3.00 -6.50
C GLU A 38 -9.50 2.19 -5.64
N THR A 39 -8.66 1.35 -6.25
CA THR A 39 -7.68 0.58 -5.47
C THR A 39 -6.59 1.46 -4.85
N ALA A 40 -6.22 2.59 -5.48
CA ALA A 40 -5.34 3.59 -4.88
C ALA A 40 -5.97 4.22 -3.62
N GLN A 41 -7.24 4.59 -3.72
CA GLN A 41 -8.00 5.18 -2.62
C GLN A 41 -8.18 4.17 -1.47
N LEU A 42 -8.61 2.95 -1.78
CA LEU A 42 -8.82 1.88 -0.79
C LEU A 42 -7.52 1.41 -0.13
N ALA A 43 -6.38 1.48 -0.85
CA ALA A 43 -5.07 1.21 -0.26
C ALA A 43 -4.80 2.12 0.95
N ARG A 44 -5.10 3.42 0.83
CA ARG A 44 -5.01 4.35 1.96
C ARG A 44 -6.15 4.17 2.95
N GLN A 45 -7.40 4.27 2.50
CA GLN A 45 -8.57 4.34 3.36
C GLN A 45 -8.75 3.13 4.28
N HIS A 46 -8.49 1.93 3.77
CA HIS A 46 -8.81 0.69 4.47
C HIS A 46 -7.59 -0.03 5.03
N ASN A 47 -6.44 0.09 4.37
CA ASN A 47 -5.25 -0.68 4.70
C ASN A 47 -4.16 0.17 5.36
N ASP A 48 -4.36 1.48 5.40
CA ASP A 48 -3.33 2.47 5.74
C ASP A 48 -1.98 2.09 5.09
N ALA A 49 -2.03 1.73 3.80
CA ALA A 49 -0.86 1.29 3.06
C ALA A 49 0.15 2.43 3.00
N ASN A 50 1.39 2.18 3.41
CA ASN A 50 2.50 3.14 3.34
C ASN A 50 3.34 2.96 2.07
N VAL A 51 3.06 1.90 1.30
CA VAL A 51 3.64 1.65 0.00
C VAL A 51 2.54 1.25 -1.00
N ILE A 52 2.67 1.69 -2.24
CA ILE A 52 1.93 1.12 -3.37
C ILE A 52 2.87 0.53 -4.40
N SER A 53 2.37 -0.47 -5.12
CA SER A 53 3.01 -1.00 -6.30
C SER A 53 2.11 -0.83 -7.51
N ILE A 54 2.70 -0.51 -8.66
CA ILE A 54 2.00 -0.33 -9.92
C ILE A 54 2.68 -1.15 -11.02
N GLY A 55 1.89 -1.84 -11.83
CA GLY A 55 2.37 -2.52 -13.03
C GLY A 55 2.58 -1.52 -14.18
N GLY A 56 3.83 -1.14 -14.44
CA GLY A 56 4.18 -0.18 -15.49
C GLY A 56 3.91 -0.68 -16.93
N ARG A 57 3.65 -1.99 -17.14
CA ARG A 57 3.18 -2.52 -18.43
C ARG A 57 1.66 -2.63 -18.53
N MET A 58 0.93 -2.32 -17.46
CA MET A 58 -0.53 -2.53 -17.37
C MET A 58 -1.32 -1.24 -17.65
N HIS A 59 -0.66 -0.08 -17.58
CA HIS A 59 -1.30 1.23 -17.68
C HIS A 59 -0.39 2.21 -18.43
N SER A 60 -0.96 3.32 -18.91
CA SER A 60 -0.17 4.45 -19.41
C SER A 60 0.55 5.17 -18.26
N ILE A 61 1.54 5.99 -18.60
CA ILE A 61 2.27 6.80 -17.60
C ILE A 61 1.31 7.78 -16.91
N GLU A 62 0.38 8.36 -17.66
CA GLU A 62 -0.63 9.29 -17.17
C GLU A 62 -1.54 8.61 -16.13
N THR A 63 -2.03 7.40 -16.42
CA THR A 63 -2.84 6.62 -15.49
C THR A 63 -2.04 6.23 -14.24
N CYS A 64 -0.77 5.83 -14.39
CA CYS A 64 0.10 5.56 -13.25
C CYS A 64 0.27 6.80 -12.34
N LYS A 65 0.43 8.00 -12.92
CA LYS A 65 0.53 9.26 -12.16
C LYS A 65 -0.75 9.57 -11.41
N GLN A 66 -1.91 9.40 -12.05
CA GLN A 66 -3.22 9.58 -11.40
C GLN A 66 -3.38 8.65 -10.18
N PHE A 67 -2.98 7.38 -10.30
CA PHE A 67 -3.03 6.45 -9.18
C PHE A 67 -2.13 6.88 -8.02
N ILE A 68 -0.93 7.41 -8.33
CA ILE A 68 -0.01 7.95 -7.34
C ILE A 68 -0.61 9.18 -6.65
N GLU A 69 -1.19 10.11 -7.39
CA GLU A 69 -1.85 11.32 -6.85
C GLU A 69 -2.98 10.92 -5.90
N VAL A 70 -3.91 10.07 -6.33
CA VAL A 70 -5.00 9.57 -5.49
C VAL A 70 -4.48 8.92 -4.21
N PHE A 71 -3.42 8.10 -4.31
CA PHE A 71 -2.81 7.49 -3.13
C PHE A 71 -2.17 8.50 -2.18
N LEU A 72 -1.50 9.54 -2.68
CA LEU A 72 -0.85 10.55 -1.84
C LEU A 72 -1.85 11.50 -1.16
N GLU A 73 -2.96 11.80 -1.84
CA GLU A 73 -3.99 12.73 -1.36
C GLU A 73 -5.01 12.05 -0.43
N THR A 74 -5.16 10.73 -0.51
CA THR A 74 -6.14 10.01 0.28
C THR A 74 -5.64 9.75 1.70
N ALA A 75 -6.36 10.28 2.69
CA ALA A 75 -6.13 10.00 4.10
C ALA A 75 -6.63 8.60 4.52
N PHE A 76 -6.03 8.04 5.56
CA PHE A 76 -6.58 6.87 6.23
C PHE A 76 -7.92 7.24 6.91
N THR A 77 -8.91 6.35 6.87
CA THR A 77 -10.26 6.66 7.39
C THR A 77 -10.35 6.66 8.91
N HIS A 78 -9.42 6.01 9.60
CA HIS A 78 -9.47 5.78 11.04
C HIS A 78 -10.72 5.00 11.54
N ASP A 79 -11.48 4.35 10.65
CA ASP A 79 -12.58 3.46 11.03
C ASP A 79 -12.02 2.30 11.88
N GLU A 80 -12.67 2.06 13.03
CA GLU A 80 -12.29 1.05 14.01
C GLU A 80 -12.11 -0.34 13.37
N ARG A 81 -12.95 -0.70 12.39
CA ARG A 81 -12.86 -2.01 11.74
C ARG A 81 -11.55 -2.17 10.95
N HIS A 82 -11.04 -1.09 10.36
CA HIS A 82 -9.81 -1.07 9.57
C HIS A 82 -8.60 -1.04 10.49
N ALA A 83 -8.61 -0.16 11.50
CA ALA A 83 -7.57 -0.10 12.52
C ALA A 83 -7.38 -1.46 13.24
N ARG A 84 -8.49 -2.13 13.59
CA ARG A 84 -8.45 -3.47 14.22
C ARG A 84 -7.78 -4.51 13.33
N ARG A 85 -8.09 -4.53 12.03
CA ARG A 85 -7.48 -5.48 11.06
C ARG A 85 -5.99 -5.20 10.86
N ILE A 86 -5.60 -3.92 10.77
CA ILE A 86 -4.18 -3.54 10.72
C ILE A 86 -3.47 -4.03 11.99
N LYS A 87 -4.10 -3.91 13.16
CA LYS A 87 -3.51 -4.39 14.41
C LYS A 87 -3.29 -5.91 14.44
N GLN A 88 -4.20 -6.68 13.82
CA GLN A 88 -4.02 -8.12 13.66
C GLN A 88 -2.83 -8.45 12.75
N ILE A 89 -2.66 -7.71 11.64
CA ILE A 89 -1.50 -7.86 10.76
C ILE A 89 -0.20 -7.56 11.53
N GLU A 90 -0.14 -6.44 12.26
CA GLU A 90 1.02 -6.09 13.09
C GLU A 90 1.31 -7.17 14.15
N THR A 91 0.28 -7.74 14.76
CA THR A 91 0.44 -8.77 15.78
C THR A 91 1.05 -10.03 15.18
N PHE A 92 0.55 -10.46 14.02
CA PHE A 92 1.10 -11.57 13.27
C PHE A 92 2.54 -11.29 12.84
N GLU A 93 2.83 -10.11 12.31
CA GLU A 93 4.16 -9.72 11.88
C GLU A 93 5.19 -9.74 13.02
N ASN A 94 4.80 -9.31 14.22
CA ASN A 94 5.67 -9.25 15.39
C ASN A 94 5.85 -10.60 16.10
N LYS A 95 4.84 -11.47 16.07
CA LYS A 95 4.78 -12.66 16.94
C LYS A 95 4.64 -13.98 16.19
N GLY A 96 4.29 -13.95 14.91
CA GLY A 96 3.97 -15.15 14.13
C GLY A 96 2.68 -15.86 14.57
N LEU A 97 1.81 -15.19 15.33
CA LEU A 97 0.56 -15.73 15.88
C LEU A 97 -0.62 -14.87 15.40
N ILE A 98 -1.73 -15.53 15.04
CA ILE A 98 -3.01 -14.86 14.73
C ILE A 98 -3.87 -14.83 15.99
#